data_AF-A0A2G2M909-F1
#
_entry.id   AF-A0A2G2M909-F1
#
_cell.length_a   1.000
_cell.length_b   1.000
_cell.length_c   1.000
_cell.angle_alpha   90.00
_cell.angle_beta   90.00
_cell.angle_gamma   90.00
#
_symmetry.space_group_name_H-M   'P 1'
#
loop_
_entity.id
_entity.type
_entity.pdbx_description
1 polymer ?
#
loop_
_entity_poly.entity_id
_entity_poly.type
_entity_poly.pdbx_seq_one_letter_code
_entity_poly.pdbx_strand_id
1 'polypeptide(L)'
;MDKQTQLELEAAAFRRLTSHLQERTEVQNIDLMDLAGFCRNCLAKWYLAAAEEKGLAIDYDQAREHVYGMPYDEWKDKYQTGPKR
;
A
#
# COMPACT_ATOMS: atom_id res chain seq x y z
N MET A 1 5.86 -4.18 26.84
CA MET A 1 6.56 -3.62 25.65
C MET A 1 6.45 -2.11 25.74
N ASP A 2 7.54 -1.38 25.53
CA ASP A 2 7.49 0.09 25.48
C ASP A 2 6.91 0.57 24.14
N LYS A 3 6.51 1.85 24.10
CA LYS A 3 5.83 2.43 22.94
C LYS A 3 6.71 2.47 21.69
N GLN A 4 8.02 2.64 21.84
CA GLN A 4 8.94 2.70 20.71
C GLN A 4 9.08 1.32 20.08
N THR A 5 9.29 0.28 20.90
CA THR A 5 9.31 -1.11 20.42
C THR A 5 8.00 -1.49 19.73
N GLN A 6 6.85 -1.07 20.26
CA GLN A 6 5.56 -1.33 19.63
C GLN A 6 5.47 -0.71 18.22
N LEU A 7 5.83 0.57 18.10
CA LEU A 7 5.84 1.30 16.83
C LEU A 7 6.73 0.61 15.79
N GLU A 8 7.92 0.15 16.19
CA GLU A 8 8.88 -0.53 15.32
C GLU A 8 8.33 -1.85 14.79
N LEU A 9 7.66 -2.63 15.65
CA LEU A 9 7.04 -3.90 15.26
C LEU A 9 5.85 -3.69 14.32
N GLU A 10 4.99 -2.71 14.60
CA GLU A 10 3.84 -2.36 13.73
C GLU A 10 4.34 -1.90 12.35
N ALA A 11 5.36 -1.04 12.32
CA ALA A 11 5.97 -0.60 11.07
C ALA A 11 6.66 -1.74 10.32
N ALA A 12 7.32 -2.67 11.02
CA ALA A 12 7.93 -3.86 10.41
C ALA A 12 6.88 -4.79 9.81
N ALA A 13 5.76 -5.02 10.50
CA ALA A 13 4.65 -5.81 10.01
C ALA A 13 4.03 -5.19 8.75
N PHE A 14 3.82 -3.86 8.74
CA PHE A 14 3.30 -3.15 7.57
C PHE A 14 4.26 -3.27 6.37
N ARG A 15 5.57 -3.04 6.57
CA ARG A 15 6.59 -3.24 5.52
C ARG A 15 6.60 -4.67 5.00
N ARG A 16 6.38 -5.66 5.87
CA ARG A 16 6.30 -7.06 5.45
C ARG A 16 5.06 -7.33 4.60
N LEU A 17 3.92 -6.75 4.96
CA LEU A 17 2.69 -6.84 4.17
C LEU A 17 2.85 -6.20 2.78
N THR A 18 3.39 -4.98 2.70
CA THR A 18 3.58 -4.32 1.41
C THR A 18 4.56 -5.09 0.53
N SER A 19 5.70 -5.55 1.06
CA SER A 19 6.64 -6.42 0.36
C SER A 19 5.98 -7.71 -0.12
N HIS A 20 5.16 -8.36 0.71
CA HIS A 20 4.42 -9.56 0.29
C HIS A 20 3.46 -9.27 -0.88
N LEU A 21 2.73 -8.15 -0.83
CA LEU A 21 1.81 -7.75 -1.90
C LEU A 21 2.52 -7.30 -3.19
N GLN A 22 3.77 -6.83 -3.10
CA GLN A 22 4.64 -6.51 -4.23
C GLN A 22 5.16 -7.78 -4.93
N GLU A 23 5.48 -8.82 -4.16
CA GLU A 23 5.88 -10.14 -4.70
C GLU A 23 4.69 -10.88 -5.33
N ARG A 24 3.49 -10.74 -4.77
CA ARG A 24 2.25 -11.41 -5.21
C ARG A 24 1.50 -10.58 -6.26
N THR A 25 2.17 -10.31 -7.39
CA THR A 25 1.63 -9.45 -8.47
C THR A 25 0.37 -10.01 -9.12
N GLU A 26 0.15 -11.32 -9.06
CA GLU A 26 -1.03 -11.99 -9.60
C GLU A 26 -2.30 -11.68 -8.79
N VAL A 27 -2.16 -11.33 -7.51
CA VAL A 27 -3.30 -10.96 -6.66
C VAL A 27 -3.79 -9.57 -7.09
N GLN A 28 -4.94 -9.49 -7.75
CA GLN A 28 -5.46 -8.21 -8.25
C GLN A 28 -6.11 -7.41 -7.11
N ASN A 29 -6.08 -6.08 -7.25
CA ASN A 29 -6.77 -5.21 -6.29
C ASN A 29 -8.28 -5.47 -6.24
N ILE A 30 -8.90 -5.83 -7.37
CA ILE A 30 -10.34 -6.12 -7.42
C ILE A 30 -10.68 -7.36 -6.57
N ASP A 31 -9.86 -8.42 -6.66
CA ASP A 31 -10.06 -9.64 -5.88
C ASP A 31 -9.92 -9.36 -4.37
N LEU A 32 -8.94 -8.52 -3.99
CA LEU A 32 -8.77 -8.09 -2.60
C LEU A 32 -9.95 -7.24 -2.10
N MET A 33 -10.46 -6.34 -2.96
CA MET A 33 -11.63 -5.53 -2.63
C MET A 33 -12.87 -6.41 -2.41
N ASP A 34 -13.12 -7.37 -3.29
CA ASP A 34 -14.28 -8.25 -3.23
C ASP A 34 -14.21 -9.22 -2.03
N LEU A 35 -13.01 -9.70 -1.70
CA LEU A 35 -12.81 -10.67 -0.60
C LEU A 35 -12.71 -10.00 0.77
N ALA A 36 -11.95 -8.91 0.89
CA ALA A 36 -11.49 -8.37 2.16
C ALA A 36 -11.89 -6.91 2.40
N GLY A 37 -12.52 -6.25 1.42
CA GLY A 37 -12.95 -4.85 1.54
C GLY A 37 -11.81 -3.82 1.52
N PHE A 38 -10.58 -4.22 1.21
CA PHE A 38 -9.44 -3.32 1.02
C PHE A 38 -8.48 -3.88 -0.03
N CYS A 39 -7.64 -3.03 -0.61
CA CYS A 39 -6.58 -3.42 -1.53
C CYS A 39 -5.34 -2.53 -1.37
N ARG A 40 -4.35 -2.64 -2.26
CA ARG A 40 -3.13 -1.82 -2.23
C ARG A 40 -3.42 -0.31 -2.28
N ASN A 41 -4.42 0.10 -3.07
CA ASN A 41 -4.84 1.51 -3.13
C ASN A 41 -5.42 2.01 -1.80
N CYS A 42 -6.08 1.15 -1.02
CA CYS A 42 -6.54 1.50 0.32
C CYS A 42 -5.35 1.72 1.27
N LEU A 43 -4.33 0.87 1.21
CA LEU A 43 -3.10 1.05 1.99
C LEU A 43 -2.42 2.38 1.66
N ALA A 44 -2.38 2.78 0.38
CA ALA A 44 -1.80 4.05 -0.04
C ALA A 44 -2.62 5.24 0.49
N LYS A 45 -3.96 5.15 0.50
CA LYS A 45 -4.82 6.18 1.10
C LYS A 45 -4.63 6.30 2.61
N TRP A 46 -4.48 5.18 3.32
CA TRP A 46 -4.20 5.20 4.76
C TRP A 46 -2.83 5.81 5.07
N TYR A 47 -1.82 5.51 4.24
CA TYR A 47 -0.50 6.12 4.35
C TYR A 47 -0.55 7.64 4.13
N LEU A 48 -1.27 8.10 3.10
CA LEU A 48 -1.50 9.52 2.82
C LEU A 48 -2.18 10.22 3.99
N ALA A 49 -3.29 9.67 4.50
CA ALA A 49 -4.01 10.24 5.63
C ALA A 49 -3.12 10.35 6.89
N ALA A 50 -2.31 9.32 7.18
CA ALA A 50 -1.38 9.36 8.31
C ALA A 50 -0.26 10.42 8.16
N ALA A 51 0.12 10.75 6.92
CA ALA A 51 1.06 11.84 6.64
C ALA A 51 0.38 13.22 6.78
N GLU A 52 -0.85 13.36 6.28
CA GLU A 52 -1.67 14.57 6.43
C GLU A 52 -1.92 14.91 7.91
N GLU A 53 -2.22 13.91 8.75
CA GLU A 53 -2.37 14.08 10.21
C GLU A 53 -1.09 14.61 10.88
N LYS A 54 0.07 14.38 10.27
CA LYS A 54 1.38 14.88 10.73
C LYS A 54 1.78 16.21 10.06
N GLY A 55 0.92 16.77 9.21
CA GLY A 55 1.20 17.99 8.45
C GLY A 55 2.27 17.81 7.38
N LEU A 56 2.52 16.56 6.94
CA LEU A 56 3.48 16.26 5.89
C LEU A 56 2.80 16.35 4.52
N ALA A 57 3.37 17.17 3.63
CA ALA A 57 2.90 17.28 2.26
C ALA A 57 3.46 16.13 1.42
N ILE A 58 2.67 15.07 1.27
CA ILE A 58 2.89 14.03 0.26
C ILE A 58 1.65 13.95 -0.63
N ASP A 59 1.84 13.59 -1.89
CA ASP A 59 0.73 13.32 -2.80
C ASP A 59 0.37 11.82 -2.84
N TYR A 60 -0.72 11.51 -3.53
CA TYR A 60 -1.21 10.14 -3.65
C TYR A 60 -0.29 9.25 -4.49
N ASP A 61 0.50 9.82 -5.41
CA ASP A 61 1.40 9.06 -6.27
C ASP A 61 2.61 8.58 -5.48
N GLN A 62 3.16 9.45 -4.62
CA GLN A 62 4.18 9.12 -3.65
C GLN A 62 3.70 8.05 -2.66
N ALA A 63 2.47 8.19 -2.14
CA ALA A 63 1.89 7.19 -1.25
C ALA A 63 1.72 5.83 -1.95
N ARG A 64 1.31 5.82 -3.23
CA ARG A 64 1.25 4.60 -4.04
C ARG A 64 2.64 4.02 -4.25
N GLU A 65 3.64 4.82 -4.60
CA GLU A 65 5.01 4.34 -4.81
C GLU A 65 5.56 3.61 -3.57
N HIS A 66 5.28 4.11 -2.37
CA HIS A 66 5.63 3.41 -1.12
C HIS A 66 4.96 2.04 -0.97
N VAL A 67 3.72 1.88 -1.43
CA VAL A 67 2.97 0.62 -1.34
C VAL A 67 3.32 -0.35 -2.48
N TYR A 68 3.49 0.16 -3.70
CA TYR A 68 3.75 -0.64 -4.91
C TYR A 68 5.23 -0.90 -5.17
N GLY A 69 6.14 -0.18 -4.51
CA GLY A 69 7.59 -0.31 -4.67
C GLY A 69 8.14 0.25 -5.98
N MET A 70 7.28 0.87 -6.78
CA MET A 70 7.59 1.57 -8.04
C MET A 70 6.44 2.53 -8.39
N PRO A 71 6.60 3.44 -9.35
CA PRO A 71 5.51 4.29 -9.82
C PRO A 71 4.29 3.46 -10.21
N TYR A 72 3.10 3.89 -9.78
CA TYR A 72 1.87 3.11 -10.00
C TYR A 72 1.59 2.84 -11.48
N ASP A 73 1.87 3.82 -12.34
CA ASP A 73 1.65 3.65 -13.77
C ASP A 73 2.55 2.56 -14.36
N GLU A 74 3.81 2.46 -13.91
CA GLU A 74 4.68 1.33 -14.28
C GLU A 74 4.17 0.00 -13.75
N TRP A 75 3.69 -0.04 -12.51
CA TRP A 75 3.14 -1.27 -11.91
C TRP A 75 1.90 -1.73 -12.68
N LYS A 76 1.03 -0.79 -13.02
CA LYS A 76 -0.20 -1.02 -13.79
C LYS A 76 0.10 -1.58 -15.17
N ASP A 77 1.10 -1.05 -15.85
CA ASP A 77 1.48 -1.53 -17.18
C ASP A 77 2.12 -2.92 -17.14
N LYS A 78 2.87 -3.24 -16.08
CA LYS A 78 3.56 -4.53 -15.93
C LYS A 78 2.66 -5.65 -15.41
N TYR A 79 1.75 -5.36 -14.48
CA TYR A 79 1.13 -6.39 -13.64
C TYR A 79 -0.41 -6.32 -13.54
N GLN A 80 -1.03 -5.18 -13.84
CA GLN A 80 -2.48 -5.07 -13.71
C GLN A 80 -3.18 -5.75 -14.88
N THR A 81 -4.05 -6.71 -14.57
CA THR A 81 -4.84 -7.44 -15.57
C THR A 81 -6.33 -7.34 -15.25
N GLY A 82 -7.16 -7.60 -16.26
CA GLY A 82 -8.61 -7.61 -16.08
C GLY A 82 -9.24 -6.23 -15.86
N PRO A 83 -10.47 -6.19 -15.29
CA PRO A 83 -11.24 -4.96 -15.16
C PRO A 83 -10.56 -3.96 -14.23
N LYS A 84 -10.52 -2.71 -14.70
CA LYS A 84 -9.98 -1.56 -13.97
C LYS A 84 -11.16 -0.87 -13.29
N ARG A 85 -11.31 -1.04 -11.98
CA ARG A 85 -12.16 -0.21 -11.13
C ARG A 85 -11.33 0.49 -10.08
#